data_AF-A0A257W9Z2-F1
#
_entry.id   AF-A0A257W9Z2-F1
#
_cell.length_a   1.000
_cell.length_b   1.000
_cell.length_c   1.000
_cell.angle_alpha   90.00
_cell.angle_beta   90.00
_cell.angle_gamma   90.00
#
_symmetry.space_group_name_H-M   'P 1'
#
loop_
_entity.id
_entity.type
_entity.pdbx_description
1 polymer ?
#
loop_
_entity_poly.entity_id
_entity_poly.type
_entity_poly.pdbx_seq_one_letter_code
_entity_poly.pdbx_strand_id
1 'polypeptide(L)'
;MVIASEYADVVFIPEESLEFLTTILAACNLSLADVAILNLHDTEPAEAHSLITTLKAEKLLLFGVEPTRAGLPVRFPHYQKQVVNQLTCLSAPMLEEISQTKEKKGKLWASLKILFNI
;
A
#
# COMPACT_ATOMS: atom_id res chain seq x y z
N MET A 1 8.48 -4.67 -4.27
CA MET A 1 7.73 -3.55 -3.62
C MET A 1 6.98 -4.09 -2.43
N VAL A 2 6.67 -3.29 -1.41
CA VAL A 2 5.81 -3.70 -0.28
C VAL A 2 4.44 -3.03 -0.35
N ILE A 3 3.41 -3.79 -0.03
CA ILE A 3 2.03 -3.34 0.11
C ILE A 3 1.59 -3.68 1.52
N ALA A 4 1.10 -2.69 2.27
CA ALA A 4 0.60 -2.88 3.62
C ALA A 4 -0.88 -2.50 3.72
N SER A 5 -1.62 -3.30 4.48
CA SER A 5 -3.02 -3.12 4.84
C SER A 5 -3.23 -3.38 6.33
N GLU A 6 -4.37 -3.00 6.89
CA GLU A 6 -4.76 -3.32 8.27
C GLU A 6 -6.15 -3.97 8.29
N TYR A 7 -6.20 -5.29 8.41
CA TYR A 7 -7.43 -6.06 8.54
C TYR A 7 -7.47 -6.76 9.90
N ALA A 8 -8.53 -6.51 10.68
CA ALA A 8 -8.66 -7.02 12.04
C ALA A 8 -9.08 -8.50 12.11
N ASP A 9 -10.04 -8.89 11.28
CA ASP A 9 -10.71 -10.18 11.41
C ASP A 9 -10.07 -11.30 10.56
N VAL A 10 -9.02 -10.98 9.80
CA VAL A 10 -8.36 -11.89 8.88
C VAL A 10 -6.84 -11.73 8.94
N VAL A 11 -6.13 -12.84 8.91
CA VAL A 11 -4.65 -12.85 8.90
C VAL A 11 -4.11 -12.24 7.61
N PHE A 12 -4.82 -12.43 6.49
CA PHE A 12 -4.46 -11.95 5.16
C PHE A 12 -5.55 -11.07 4.55
N ILE A 13 -5.24 -10.38 3.46
CA ILE A 13 -6.20 -9.57 2.71
C ILE A 13 -7.39 -10.44 2.26
N PRO A 14 -8.66 -9.98 2.42
CA PRO A 14 -9.83 -10.68 1.89
C PRO A 14 -9.76 -10.93 0.39
N GLU A 15 -10.41 -11.99 -0.09
CA GLU A 15 -10.34 -12.42 -1.51
C GLU A 15 -10.76 -11.32 -2.49
N GLU A 16 -11.91 -10.66 -2.27
CA GLU A 16 -12.39 -9.57 -3.14
C GLU A 16 -11.38 -8.40 -3.24
N SER A 17 -10.73 -8.07 -2.12
CA SER A 17 -9.70 -7.03 -2.07
C SER A 17 -8.41 -7.47 -2.74
N LEU A 18 -8.04 -8.75 -2.63
CA LEU A 18 -6.90 -9.32 -3.32
C LEU A 18 -7.11 -9.36 -4.85
N GLU A 19 -8.32 -9.69 -5.30
CA GLU A 19 -8.69 -9.61 -6.71
C GLU A 19 -8.56 -8.19 -7.23
N PHE A 20 -9.15 -7.21 -6.52
CA PHE A 20 -9.03 -5.80 -6.88
C PHE A 20 -7.56 -5.35 -6.89
N LEU A 21 -6.77 -5.71 -5.88
CA LEU A 21 -5.34 -5.41 -5.83
C LEU A 21 -4.59 -6.00 -7.02
N THR A 22 -4.92 -7.23 -7.42
CA THR A 22 -4.32 -7.90 -8.58
C THR A 22 -4.59 -7.13 -9.87
N THR A 23 -5.81 -6.57 -10.04
CA THR A 23 -6.10 -5.70 -11.19
C THR A 23 -5.28 -4.41 -11.20
N ILE A 24 -5.04 -3.82 -10.01
CA ILE A 24 -4.20 -2.63 -9.86
C ILE A 24 -2.74 -2.95 -10.22
N LEU A 25 -2.23 -4.08 -9.75
CA LEU A 25 -0.87 -4.54 -10.05
C LEU A 25 -0.69 -4.80 -11.54
N ALA A 26 -1.63 -5.51 -12.16
CA ALA A 26 -1.59 -5.80 -13.59
C ALA A 26 -1.55 -4.51 -14.43
N ALA A 27 -2.32 -3.49 -14.05
CA ALA A 27 -2.27 -2.18 -14.71
C ALA A 27 -0.92 -1.46 -14.57
N CYS A 28 -0.12 -1.83 -13.56
CA CYS A 28 1.24 -1.34 -13.35
C CYS A 28 2.31 -2.31 -13.91
N ASN A 29 1.93 -3.32 -14.71
CA ASN A 29 2.80 -4.41 -15.19
C ASN A 29 3.49 -5.20 -14.06
N LEU A 30 2.79 -5.39 -12.94
CA LEU A 30 3.23 -6.17 -11.79
C LEU A 30 2.30 -7.36 -11.54
N SER A 31 2.82 -8.36 -10.84
CA SER A 31 2.07 -9.51 -10.34
C SER A 31 2.20 -9.63 -8.81
N LEU A 32 1.45 -10.56 -8.22
CA LEU A 32 1.60 -10.90 -6.81
C LEU A 32 2.99 -11.45 -6.46
N ALA A 33 3.73 -12.00 -7.43
CA ALA A 33 5.09 -12.48 -7.21
C ALA A 33 6.13 -11.34 -7.09
N ASP A 34 5.79 -10.13 -7.55
CA ASP A 34 6.69 -8.96 -7.55
C ASP A 34 6.56 -8.10 -6.29
N VAL A 35 5.62 -8.46 -5.41
CA VAL A 35 5.22 -7.66 -4.25
C VAL A 35 5.18 -8.52 -2.99
N ALA A 36 5.59 -7.92 -1.87
CA ALA A 36 5.31 -8.47 -0.55
C ALA A 36 4.06 -7.80 0.01
N ILE A 37 3.11 -8.59 0.48
CA ILE A 37 1.86 -8.12 1.07
C ILE A 37 1.93 -8.36 2.58
N LEU A 38 1.71 -7.30 3.35
CA LEU A 38 1.75 -7.33 4.80
C LEU A 38 0.41 -6.86 5.37
N ASN A 39 -0.18 -7.65 6.26
CA ASN A 39 -1.22 -7.16 7.15
C ASN A 39 -0.56 -6.69 8.44
N LEU A 40 -0.71 -5.41 8.77
CA LEU A 40 -0.04 -4.79 9.92
C LEU A 40 -0.94 -4.75 11.16
N HIS A 41 -2.17 -5.26 11.13
CA HIS A 41 -3.12 -5.11 12.24
C HIS A 41 -2.53 -5.45 13.61
N ASP A 42 -1.94 -6.62 13.74
CA ASP A 42 -1.29 -7.11 14.97
C ASP A 42 0.23 -6.84 15.01
N THR A 43 0.74 -6.01 14.09
CA THR A 43 2.16 -5.68 14.00
C THR A 43 2.43 -4.32 14.64
N GLU A 44 3.39 -4.28 15.56
CA GLU A 44 3.84 -3.04 16.17
C GLU A 44 4.60 -2.17 15.14
N PRO A 45 4.53 -0.83 15.21
CA PRO A 45 5.15 0.02 14.19
C PRO A 45 6.66 -0.17 14.02
N ALA A 46 7.38 -0.48 15.09
CA ALA A 46 8.82 -0.76 15.05
C ALA A 46 9.12 -2.07 14.30
N GLU A 47 8.27 -3.08 14.47
CA GLU A 47 8.38 -4.35 13.77
C GLU A 47 7.99 -4.19 12.29
N ALA A 48 6.92 -3.45 11.99
CA ALA A 48 6.52 -3.12 10.63
C ALA A 48 7.66 -2.40 9.88
N HIS A 49 8.31 -1.43 10.51
CA HIS A 49 9.48 -0.75 9.95
C HIS A 49 10.61 -1.73 9.66
N SER A 50 10.95 -2.58 10.64
CA SER A 50 11.99 -3.60 10.50
C SER A 50 11.72 -4.54 9.33
N LEU A 51 10.48 -5.01 9.16
CA LEU A 51 10.07 -5.87 8.04
C LEU A 51 10.25 -5.16 6.69
N ILE A 52 9.75 -3.92 6.57
CA ILE A 52 9.86 -3.12 5.34
C ILE A 52 11.33 -2.88 4.97
N THR A 53 12.17 -2.55 5.95
CA THR A 53 13.61 -2.35 5.74
C THR A 53 14.33 -3.65 5.38
N THR A 54 13.99 -4.76 6.03
CA THR A 54 14.59 -6.08 5.76
C THR A 54 14.26 -6.56 4.34
N LEU A 55 13.05 -6.28 3.87
CA LEU A 55 12.62 -6.54 2.49
C LEU A 55 13.27 -5.59 1.47
N LYS A 56 14.07 -4.62 1.91
CA LYS A 56 14.74 -3.60 1.08
C LYS A 56 13.74 -2.92 0.13
N ALA A 57 12.57 -2.57 0.67
CA ALA A 57 11.52 -1.97 -0.14
C ALA A 57 11.98 -0.62 -0.69
N GLU A 58 11.90 -0.44 -2.01
CA GLU A 58 12.08 0.88 -2.65
C GLU A 58 10.76 1.65 -2.75
N LYS A 59 9.65 0.92 -2.72
CA LYS A 59 8.28 1.43 -2.85
C LYS A 59 7.40 0.80 -1.78
N LEU A 60 6.56 1.61 -1.14
CA LEU A 60 5.58 1.21 -0.14
C LEU A 60 4.20 1.77 -0.48
N LEU A 61 3.23 0.89 -0.67
CA LEU A 61 1.82 1.27 -0.80
C LEU A 61 1.10 0.95 0.51
N LEU A 62 0.38 1.93 1.05
CA LEU A 62 -0.39 1.82 2.28
C LEU A 62 -1.88 1.93 1.96
N PHE A 63 -2.66 0.88 2.20
CA PHE A 63 -4.12 0.87 1.99
C PHE A 63 -4.84 0.78 3.33
N GLY A 64 -5.46 1.89 3.74
CA GLY A 64 -6.12 1.99 5.05
C GLY A 64 -5.16 2.00 6.24
N VAL A 65 -3.85 2.11 5.98
CA VAL A 65 -2.81 2.14 7.01
C VAL A 65 -2.28 3.55 7.16
N GLU A 66 -2.27 4.05 8.39
CA GLU A 66 -1.60 5.31 8.67
C GLU A 66 -0.07 5.17 8.54
N PRO A 67 0.64 6.14 7.92
CA PRO A 67 2.09 6.08 7.77
C PRO A 67 2.87 5.76 9.05
N THR A 68 2.42 6.28 10.20
CA THR A 68 3.05 6.02 11.50
C THR A 68 2.91 4.57 11.96
N ARG A 69 1.87 3.85 11.53
CA ARG A 69 1.69 2.41 11.80
C ARG A 69 2.68 1.54 11.00
N ALA A 70 3.12 2.01 9.84
CA ALA A 70 4.23 1.41 9.09
C ALA A 70 5.62 1.84 9.61
N GLY A 71 5.67 2.55 10.74
CA GLY A 71 6.90 3.07 11.35
C GLY A 71 7.54 4.23 10.59
N LEU A 72 6.78 4.96 9.77
CA LEU A 72 7.27 6.17 9.12
C LEU A 72 7.23 7.37 10.08
N PRO A 73 8.24 8.27 10.05
CA PRO A 73 8.34 9.42 10.96
C PRO A 73 7.36 10.57 10.64
N VAL A 74 6.62 10.50 9.54
CA VAL A 74 5.77 11.59 9.04
C VAL A 74 4.42 11.06 8.58
N ARG A 75 3.40 11.92 8.71
CA ARG A 75 2.06 11.71 8.12
C ARG A 75 1.97 12.43 6.79
N PHE A 76 1.21 11.87 5.87
CA PHE A 76 0.96 12.48 4.58
C PHE A 76 -0.43 12.09 4.06
N PRO A 77 -1.05 12.96 3.25
CA PRO A 77 -2.39 12.73 2.74
C PRO A 77 -2.43 11.57 1.75
N HIS A 78 -3.65 11.02 1.59
CA HIS A 78 -3.91 9.99 0.58
C HIS A 78 -3.68 10.52 -0.84
N TYR A 79 -3.32 9.60 -1.75
CA TYR A 79 -3.14 9.85 -3.18
C TYR A 79 -2.02 10.84 -3.52
N GLN A 80 -1.05 11.00 -2.63
CA GLN A 80 0.12 11.84 -2.87
C GLN A 80 1.40 11.02 -2.70
N LYS A 81 2.22 11.00 -3.75
CA LYS A 81 3.56 10.39 -3.69
C LYS A 81 4.40 11.16 -2.68
N GLN A 82 5.00 10.43 -1.74
CA GLN A 82 5.98 10.96 -0.80
C GLN A 82 7.27 10.18 -0.89
N VAL A 83 8.39 10.81 -0.54
CA VAL A 83 9.68 10.14 -0.41
C VAL A 83 10.16 10.33 1.01
N VAL A 84 10.33 9.23 1.74
CA VAL A 84 10.76 9.24 3.13
C VAL A 84 11.95 8.30 3.24
N ASN A 85 13.13 8.81 3.62
CA ASN A 85 14.35 8.00 3.73
C ASN A 85 14.63 7.12 2.48
N GLN A 86 14.48 7.71 1.29
CA GLN A 86 14.62 7.03 -0.02
C GLN A 86 13.52 6.00 -0.37
N LEU A 87 12.61 5.70 0.57
CA LEU A 87 11.40 4.92 0.31
C LEU A 87 10.35 5.79 -0.37
N THR A 88 9.90 5.38 -1.56
CA THR A 88 8.78 6.04 -2.24
C THR A 88 7.46 5.49 -1.71
N CYS A 89 6.70 6.32 -1.03
CA CYS A 89 5.45 5.94 -0.37
C CYS A 89 4.23 6.51 -1.10
N LEU A 90 3.13 5.75 -1.06
CA LEU A 90 1.80 6.23 -1.39
C LEU A 90 0.82 5.68 -0.36
N SER A 91 0.03 6.56 0.23
CA SER A 91 -1.08 6.16 1.11
C SER A 91 -2.41 6.35 0.39
N ALA A 92 -3.35 5.47 0.66
CA ALA A 92 -4.71 5.51 0.16
C ALA A 92 -5.66 4.89 1.21
N PRO A 93 -6.99 5.09 1.07
CA PRO A 93 -7.99 4.37 1.87
C PRO A 93 -7.89 2.84 1.70
N MET A 94 -8.69 2.10 2.45
CA MET A 94 -8.81 0.65 2.28
C MET A 94 -9.23 0.27 0.84
N LEU A 95 -8.87 -0.94 0.41
CA LEU A 95 -9.12 -1.41 -0.95
C LEU A 95 -10.61 -1.44 -1.27
N GLU A 96 -11.43 -1.89 -0.31
CA GLU A 96 -12.90 -1.95 -0.36
C GLU A 96 -13.50 -0.55 -0.56
N GLU A 97 -12.95 0.44 0.13
CA GLU A 97 -13.41 1.81 0.01
C GLU A 97 -13.10 2.40 -1.37
N ILE A 98 -11.93 2.08 -1.92
CA ILE A 98 -11.51 2.55 -3.23
C ILE A 98 -12.33 1.84 -4.32
N SER A 99 -12.61 0.55 -4.14
CA SER A 99 -13.30 -0.28 -5.13
C SER A 99 -14.75 0.18 -5.39
N GLN A 100 -15.36 0.86 -4.42
CA GLN A 100 -16.76 1.31 -4.48
C GLN A 100 -17.02 2.48 -5.44
N THR A 101 -16.04 3.36 -5.72
CA THR A 101 -16.30 4.56 -6.53
C THR A 101 -15.28 4.77 -7.64
N LYS A 102 -15.78 5.19 -8.82
CA LYS A 102 -14.93 5.53 -9.97
C LYS A 102 -13.98 6.69 -9.66
N GLU A 103 -14.42 7.62 -8.81
CA GLU A 103 -13.60 8.75 -8.38
C GLU A 103 -12.37 8.30 -7.58
N LYS A 104 -12.56 7.46 -6.55
CA LYS A 104 -11.44 6.93 -5.74
C LYS A 104 -10.49 6.07 -6.58
N LYS A 105 -11.03 5.19 -7.45
CA LYS A 105 -10.22 4.43 -8.43
C LYS A 105 -9.39 5.36 -9.32
N GLY A 106 -10.00 6.45 -9.82
CA GLY A 106 -9.32 7.44 -10.65
C GLY A 106 -8.18 8.17 -9.92
N LYS A 107 -8.41 8.57 -8.66
CA LYS A 107 -7.38 9.19 -7.80
C LYS A 107 -6.20 8.24 -7.53
N LEU A 108 -6.50 6.98 -7.21
CA LEU A 108 -5.46 5.96 -7.04
C LEU A 108 -4.67 5.78 -8.34
N TRP A 109 -5.35 5.58 -9.46
CA TRP A 109 -4.70 5.37 -10.76
C TRP A 109 -3.80 6.55 -11.15
N ALA A 110 -4.28 7.79 -11.00
CA ALA A 110 -3.46 8.98 -11.25
C ALA A 110 -2.19 9.00 -10.40
N SER A 111 -2.28 8.57 -9.14
CA SER A 111 -1.13 8.50 -8.22
C SER A 111 -0.15 7.39 -8.60
N LEU A 112 -0.65 6.22 -9.00
CA LEU A 112 0.16 5.09 -9.43
C LEU A 112 0.95 5.41 -10.71
N LYS A 113 0.32 6.11 -11.66
CA LYS A 113 1.01 6.62 -12.86
C LYS A 113 2.23 7.47 -12.51
N ILE A 114 2.08 8.38 -11.54
CA ILE A 114 3.20 9.21 -11.04
C ILE A 114 4.26 8.35 -10.32
N LEU A 115 3.84 7.36 -9.54
CA LEU A 115 4.73 6.52 -8.74
C LEU A 115 5.55 5.54 -9.59
N PHE A 116 4.96 4.99 -10.65
CA PHE A 116 5.60 4.05 -11.58
C PHE A 116 6.11 4.69 -12.87
N ASN A 117 5.82 5.98 -13.08
CA ASN A 117 6.22 6.73 -14.27
C ASN A 117 5.66 6.10 -15.57
N ILE A 118 4.35 5.82 -15.57
CA ILE A 118 3.57 5.23 -16.68
C ILE A 118 2.42 6.14 -17.12
#